data_AF-A0A933DLH8-F1
#
_entry.id   AF-A0A933DLH8-F1
#
_cell.length_a   1.000
_cell.length_b   1.000
_cell.length_c   1.000
_cell.angle_alpha   90.00
_cell.angle_beta   90.00
_cell.angle_gamma   90.00
#
_symmetry.space_group_name_H-M   'P 1'
#
loop_
_entity.id
_entity.type
_entity.pdbx_description
1 polymer ?
#
loop_
_entity_poly.entity_id
_entity_poly.type
_entity_poly.pdbx_seq_one_letter_code
_entity_poly.pdbx_strand_id
1 'polypeptide(L)'
;MDNLSTPAESNSRGLSRATAVLITLVPLALIAGYVLHPFFPIRDLLGIGDPPDNLPPPVATTTPLAPPVVPPRPEDLSGFTVPVTFTTGRPYILEEFLLVADEPNVMLSGYVTRAEREDGIREQRTSAYLYNDGVWTEDSAVTTTQEGSVRQDAVVTSWSDMARGSLVLEERLAVSFSVRGEPVSFTSGVMTNEMGIRSLPSHTRFQSEGTADVVIGGKTYKARLLFVRTFSNNVAETSFLNLGYYNNATHVTTDWVADWDDEGNFFFVDVTDVRAIAIPHYTSHRIGFYKDGGTGIVQRTFDVTVEHDKEEQPSRMTVSFGAPIGKTMTFSVDPVRSKTRTNVFKAWMYAPIFDETGGRLRGILQHVYN
;
A
#
# COMPACT_ATOMS: atom_id res chain seq x y z
N MET A 1 2.72 23.44 67.53
CA MET A 1 2.96 24.87 67.81
C MET A 1 3.97 25.33 66.77
N ASP A 2 3.51 26.17 65.84
CA ASP A 2 4.08 27.47 65.44
C ASP A 2 5.61 27.64 65.64
N ASN A 3 6.42 28.25 64.76
CA ASN A 3 6.26 28.89 63.44
C ASN A 3 7.71 29.03 62.83
N LEU A 4 8.02 29.57 61.65
CA LEU A 4 7.29 30.35 60.63
C LEU A 4 7.86 29.99 59.22
N SER A 5 7.90 30.92 58.26
CA SER A 5 8.37 30.77 56.88
C SER A 5 9.50 31.76 56.49
N THR A 6 10.30 31.42 55.46
CA THR A 6 10.82 32.41 54.47
C THR A 6 11.35 31.70 53.21
N PRO A 7 11.16 32.25 51.97
CA PRO A 7 11.58 31.62 50.72
C PRO A 7 12.75 32.33 50.01
N ALA A 8 13.50 31.58 49.19
CA ALA A 8 14.44 32.04 48.15
C ALA A 8 14.70 30.86 47.18
N GLU A 9 14.98 30.99 45.89
CA GLU A 9 15.04 32.14 44.98
C GLU A 9 14.81 31.59 43.54
N SER A 10 14.10 32.31 42.65
CA SER A 10 13.82 31.83 41.29
C SER A 10 14.88 32.29 40.27
N ASN A 11 15.67 31.34 39.74
CA ASN A 11 16.65 31.61 38.69
C ASN A 11 16.02 31.61 37.28
N SER A 12 15.31 32.68 36.90
CA SER A 12 14.84 32.90 35.53
C SER A 12 15.85 33.71 34.69
N ARG A 13 16.94 33.07 34.25
CA ARG A 13 17.94 33.73 33.39
C ARG A 13 17.53 33.78 31.91
N GLY A 14 16.94 34.91 31.53
CA GLY A 14 17.20 35.65 30.28
C GLY A 14 17.35 34.88 28.96
N LEU A 15 16.23 34.68 28.27
CA LEU A 15 16.23 34.58 26.81
C LEU A 15 16.59 35.95 26.22
N SER A 16 17.68 36.01 25.44
CA SER A 16 18.20 37.27 24.90
C SER A 16 17.27 37.88 23.84
N ARG A 17 17.26 39.21 23.74
CA ARG A 17 16.47 39.94 22.73
C ARG A 17 16.87 39.65 21.27
N ALA A 18 17.96 38.92 21.02
CA ALA A 18 18.38 38.51 19.67
C ALA A 18 17.44 37.47 19.05
N THR A 19 16.88 36.54 19.84
CA THR A 19 16.04 35.45 19.32
C THR A 19 14.70 35.93 18.77
N ALA A 20 14.15 37.03 19.30
CA ALA A 20 12.86 37.58 18.86
C ALA A 20 12.91 38.21 17.45
N VAL A 21 14.08 38.69 17.00
CA VAL A 21 14.27 39.31 15.68
C VAL A 21 14.36 38.26 14.56
N LEU A 22 14.91 37.08 14.86
CA LEU A 22 15.06 36.01 13.87
C LEU A 22 13.71 35.37 13.49
N ILE A 23 12.79 35.26 14.44
CA ILE A 23 11.46 34.62 14.25
C ILE A 23 10.52 35.47 13.39
N THR A 24 10.74 36.79 13.28
CA THR A 24 9.89 37.72 12.51
C THR A 24 10.36 37.98 11.08
N LEU A 25 11.63 37.68 10.74
CA LEU A 25 12.18 37.92 9.40
C LEU A 25 12.00 36.74 8.43
N VAL A 26 12.04 35.50 8.92
CA VAL A 26 11.86 34.30 8.07
C VAL A 26 10.47 34.24 7.40
N PRO A 27 9.34 34.56 8.07
CA PRO A 27 8.03 34.59 7.41
C PRO A 27 7.95 35.65 6.30
N LEU A 28 8.61 36.81 6.48
CA LEU A 28 8.54 37.91 5.51
C LEU A 28 9.24 37.57 4.19
N ALA A 29 10.38 36.85 4.25
CA ALA A 29 11.10 36.40 3.06
C ALA A 29 10.31 35.36 2.24
N LEU A 30 9.61 34.43 2.91
CA LEU A 30 8.78 33.43 2.25
C LEU A 30 7.53 34.05 1.59
N ILE A 31 6.91 35.04 2.24
CA ILE A 31 5.78 35.78 1.66
C ILE A 31 6.22 36.60 0.43
N ALA A 32 7.39 37.24 0.48
CA ALA A 32 7.93 37.97 -0.67
C ALA A 32 8.20 37.06 -1.88
N GLY A 33 8.76 35.86 -1.66
CA GLY A 33 8.98 34.87 -2.73
C GLY A 33 7.68 34.39 -3.38
N TYR A 34 6.63 34.15 -2.60
CA TYR A 34 5.35 33.65 -3.11
C TYR A 34 4.55 34.71 -3.88
N VAL A 35 4.63 35.98 -3.48
CA VAL A 35 3.91 37.10 -4.12
C VAL A 35 4.60 37.60 -5.40
N LEU A 36 5.92 37.45 -5.52
CA LEU A 36 6.69 37.92 -6.69
C LEU A 36 6.90 36.87 -7.80
N HIS A 37 6.64 35.59 -7.53
CA HIS A 37 6.77 34.51 -8.53
C HIS A 37 6.04 34.75 -9.88
N PRO A 38 4.84 35.35 -9.97
CA PRO A 38 4.20 35.61 -11.26
C PRO A 38 4.81 36.79 -12.05
N PHE A 39 5.76 37.54 -11.48
CA PHE A 39 6.36 38.73 -12.11
C PHE A 39 7.81 38.52 -12.61
N PHE A 40 8.47 37.44 -12.21
CA PHE A 40 9.84 37.13 -12.64
C PHE A 40 9.97 35.62 -12.94
N PRO A 41 10.03 35.21 -14.22
CA PRO A 41 10.31 33.82 -14.55
C PRO A 41 11.73 33.45 -14.10
N ILE A 42 11.88 32.33 -13.39
CA ILE A 42 13.14 31.84 -12.80
C ILE A 42 14.30 31.76 -13.82
N ARG A 43 13.97 31.61 -15.11
CA ARG A 43 14.92 31.61 -16.24
C ARG A 43 15.80 32.87 -16.30
N ASP A 44 15.21 34.04 -16.04
CA ASP A 44 15.92 35.34 -16.08
C ASP A 44 16.82 35.52 -14.84
N LEU A 45 16.41 34.98 -13.69
CA LEU A 45 17.15 35.08 -12.44
C LEU A 45 18.43 34.21 -12.42
N LEU A 46 18.45 33.15 -13.23
CA LEU A 46 19.56 32.19 -13.32
C LEU A 46 20.51 32.45 -14.49
N GLY A 47 20.25 33.45 -15.34
CA GLY A 47 21.08 33.77 -16.51
C GLY A 47 21.17 32.65 -17.55
N ILE A 48 20.16 31.77 -17.60
CA ILE A 48 20.12 30.64 -18.54
C ILE A 48 19.70 31.17 -19.91
N GLY A 49 20.69 31.55 -20.72
CA GLY A 49 20.49 31.93 -22.11
C GLY A 49 19.83 30.81 -22.92
N ASP A 50 19.15 31.19 -24.01
CA ASP A 50 18.51 30.22 -24.89
C ASP A 50 19.53 29.26 -25.54
N PRO A 51 19.13 28.00 -25.80
CA PRO A 51 19.98 27.05 -26.49
C PRO A 51 20.33 27.55 -27.90
N PRO A 52 21.55 27.32 -28.40
CA PRO A 52 21.98 27.84 -29.69
C PRO A 52 21.19 27.21 -30.85
N ASP A 53 20.59 28.04 -31.70
CA ASP A 53 19.74 27.68 -32.86
C ASP A 53 20.40 26.81 -33.96
N ASN A 54 21.67 26.39 -33.78
CA ASN A 54 22.49 25.72 -34.78
C ASN A 54 23.11 24.40 -34.29
N LEU A 55 22.33 23.55 -33.63
CA LEU A 55 22.71 22.14 -33.49
C LEU A 55 22.54 21.44 -34.86
N PRO A 56 23.59 20.81 -35.43
CA PRO A 56 23.46 20.09 -36.68
C PRO A 56 22.51 18.88 -36.51
N PRO A 57 21.73 18.53 -37.54
CA PRO A 57 20.80 17.40 -37.45
C PRO A 57 21.55 16.09 -37.20
N PRO A 58 20.99 15.17 -36.39
CA PRO A 58 21.65 13.91 -36.08
C PRO A 58 21.88 13.09 -37.35
N VAL A 59 23.12 12.65 -37.55
CA VAL A 59 23.53 11.83 -38.70
C VAL A 59 22.88 10.45 -38.56
N ALA A 60 21.99 10.11 -39.49
CA ALA A 60 21.34 8.80 -39.52
C ALA A 60 22.33 7.69 -39.90
N THR A 61 22.79 6.91 -38.92
CA THR A 61 23.58 5.69 -39.17
C THR A 61 22.69 4.58 -39.72
N THR A 62 22.88 4.24 -41.00
CA THR A 62 22.13 3.21 -41.74
C THR A 62 22.64 1.79 -41.48
N THR A 63 22.83 1.43 -40.21
CA THR A 63 23.15 0.05 -39.82
C THR A 63 21.91 -0.84 -40.03
N PRO A 64 21.97 -1.93 -40.80
CA PRO A 64 20.82 -2.83 -40.97
C PRO A 64 20.45 -3.46 -39.63
N LEU A 65 19.22 -3.20 -39.16
CA LEU A 65 18.66 -3.89 -38.01
C LEU A 65 18.46 -5.38 -38.34
N ALA A 66 18.83 -6.25 -37.41
CA ALA A 66 18.52 -7.67 -37.52
C ALA A 66 16.99 -7.87 -37.61
N PRO A 67 16.51 -8.89 -38.37
CA PRO A 67 15.07 -9.18 -38.41
C PRO A 67 14.56 -9.47 -36.99
N PRO A 68 13.37 -8.95 -36.61
CA PRO A 68 12.85 -9.13 -35.26
C PRO A 68 12.68 -10.62 -34.96
N VAL A 69 13.17 -11.04 -33.79
CA VAL A 69 12.93 -12.39 -33.26
C VAL A 69 11.44 -12.50 -32.99
N VAL A 70 10.72 -13.24 -33.83
CA VAL A 70 9.29 -13.51 -33.65
C VAL A 70 9.16 -14.41 -32.42
N PRO A 71 8.50 -13.98 -31.33
CA PRO A 71 8.30 -14.82 -30.17
C PRO A 71 7.45 -16.05 -30.55
N PRO A 72 7.69 -17.22 -29.93
CA PRO A 72 6.89 -18.40 -30.19
C PRO A 72 5.40 -18.14 -29.92
N ARG A 73 4.55 -18.71 -30.77
CA ARG A 73 3.09 -18.58 -30.64
C ARG A 73 2.64 -19.22 -29.33
N PRO A 74 1.77 -18.58 -28.51
CA PRO A 74 1.25 -19.19 -27.30
C PRO A 74 0.58 -20.53 -27.57
N GLU A 75 0.77 -21.47 -26.64
CA GLU A 75 0.13 -22.80 -26.69
C GLU A 75 -1.39 -22.69 -26.49
N ASP A 76 -2.12 -23.71 -26.93
CA ASP A 76 -3.59 -23.71 -26.93
C ASP A 76 -4.16 -23.85 -25.51
N LEU A 77 -4.66 -22.75 -24.95
CA LEU A 77 -5.24 -22.67 -23.61
C LEU A 77 -6.72 -23.09 -23.53
N SER A 78 -7.30 -23.70 -24.57
CA SER A 78 -8.73 -24.03 -24.66
C SER A 78 -9.28 -25.04 -23.63
N GLY A 79 -8.45 -25.56 -22.72
CA GLY A 79 -8.82 -26.56 -21.71
C GLY A 79 -9.19 -26.04 -20.30
N PHE A 80 -8.95 -24.76 -19.98
CA PHE A 80 -9.17 -24.24 -18.60
C PHE A 80 -10.28 -23.19 -18.53
N THR A 81 -11.48 -23.62 -18.16
CA THR A 81 -12.61 -22.72 -17.87
C THR A 81 -13.19 -23.04 -16.50
N VAL A 82 -12.92 -22.18 -15.51
CA VAL A 82 -13.71 -22.15 -14.26
C VAL A 82 -14.91 -21.24 -14.54
N PRO A 83 -16.16 -21.74 -14.59
CA PRO A 83 -17.31 -20.92 -14.91
C PRO A 83 -17.67 -20.04 -13.70
N VAL A 84 -17.35 -18.75 -13.79
CA VAL A 84 -17.83 -17.74 -12.86
C VAL A 84 -18.59 -16.68 -13.66
N THR A 85 -19.91 -16.74 -13.59
CA THR A 85 -20.80 -15.82 -14.32
C THR A 85 -20.84 -14.47 -13.62
N PHE A 86 -19.95 -13.56 -14.01
CA PHE A 86 -19.98 -12.18 -13.55
C PHE A 86 -20.94 -11.35 -14.41
N THR A 87 -21.80 -10.56 -13.78
CA THR A 87 -22.72 -9.63 -14.46
C THR A 87 -22.36 -8.19 -14.15
N THR A 88 -22.38 -7.35 -15.17
CA THR A 88 -22.20 -5.90 -15.08
C THR A 88 -23.28 -5.23 -14.21
N GLY A 89 -22.91 -4.21 -13.43
CA GLY A 89 -23.86 -3.39 -12.68
C GLY A 89 -24.20 -3.89 -11.28
N ARG A 90 -23.37 -4.74 -10.68
CA ARG A 90 -23.54 -5.23 -9.30
C ARG A 90 -22.44 -4.77 -8.34
N PRO A 91 -22.79 -4.32 -7.13
CA PRO A 91 -21.84 -3.94 -6.10
C PRO A 91 -20.84 -5.05 -5.75
N TYR A 92 -19.58 -4.63 -5.67
CA TYR A 92 -18.49 -5.38 -5.05
C TYR A 92 -17.78 -4.46 -4.05
N ILE A 93 -17.55 -4.97 -2.85
CA ILE A 93 -16.76 -4.28 -1.83
C ILE A 93 -15.65 -5.23 -1.35
N LEU A 94 -14.43 -4.73 -1.28
CA LEU A 94 -13.30 -5.37 -0.60
C LEU A 94 -12.82 -4.44 0.50
N GLU A 95 -12.69 -4.99 1.71
CA GLU A 95 -12.06 -4.35 2.85
C GLU A 95 -10.93 -5.27 3.33
N GLU A 96 -9.70 -4.78 3.27
CA GLU A 96 -8.47 -5.54 3.52
C GLU A 96 -7.63 -4.76 4.54
N PHE A 97 -7.04 -5.44 5.52
CA PHE A 97 -6.11 -4.84 6.46
C PHE A 97 -4.79 -5.61 6.46
N LEU A 98 -3.73 -4.86 6.75
CA LEU A 98 -2.40 -5.36 7.04
C LEU A 98 -1.92 -4.72 8.34
N LEU A 99 -1.44 -5.55 9.26
CA LEU A 99 -0.92 -5.18 10.56
C LEU A 99 0.48 -5.76 10.74
N VAL A 100 1.42 -4.93 11.15
CA VAL A 100 2.82 -5.29 11.43
C VAL A 100 3.18 -4.81 12.83
N ALA A 101 3.49 -5.73 13.74
CA ALA A 101 4.04 -5.42 15.05
C ALA A 101 5.54 -5.73 15.07
N ASP A 102 6.33 -4.77 15.55
CA ASP A 102 7.79 -4.88 15.64
C ASP A 102 8.22 -5.92 16.71
N GLU A 103 7.51 -5.97 17.83
CA GLU A 103 7.82 -6.85 18.97
C GLU A 103 6.54 -7.50 19.56
N PRO A 104 6.44 -8.85 19.57
CA PRO A 104 7.23 -9.79 18.78
C PRO A 104 6.99 -9.57 17.27
N ASN A 105 7.91 -10.05 16.42
CA ASN A 105 7.82 -10.00 14.96
C ASN A 105 6.55 -10.72 14.46
N VAL A 106 5.43 -10.01 14.46
CA VAL A 106 4.09 -10.55 14.19
C VAL A 106 3.48 -9.76 13.05
N MET A 107 2.98 -10.50 12.07
CA MET A 107 2.23 -9.92 10.97
C MET A 107 0.83 -10.53 10.93
N LEU A 108 -0.13 -9.68 10.61
CA LEU A 108 -1.53 -10.04 10.59
C LEU A 108 -2.16 -9.40 9.36
N SER A 109 -2.67 -10.21 8.45
CA SER A 109 -3.41 -9.74 7.28
C SER A 109 -4.80 -10.36 7.28
N GLY A 110 -5.78 -9.65 6.74
CA GLY A 110 -7.10 -10.22 6.54
C GLY A 110 -7.94 -9.39 5.59
N TYR A 111 -8.89 -10.03 4.94
CA TYR A 111 -9.83 -9.36 4.06
C TYR A 111 -11.24 -9.90 4.21
N VAL A 112 -12.20 -9.03 3.90
CA VAL A 112 -13.59 -9.36 3.64
C VAL A 112 -13.96 -8.84 2.27
N THR A 113 -14.39 -9.74 1.38
CA THR A 113 -15.05 -9.37 0.13
C THR A 113 -16.55 -9.59 0.27
N ARG A 114 -17.36 -8.71 -0.35
CA ARG A 114 -18.81 -8.85 -0.48
C ARG A 114 -19.17 -8.63 -1.95
N ALA A 115 -19.63 -9.67 -2.63
CA ALA A 115 -20.00 -9.65 -4.05
C ALA A 115 -21.49 -9.99 -4.22
N GLU A 116 -22.24 -9.14 -4.91
CA GLU A 116 -23.68 -9.35 -5.13
C GLU A 116 -23.98 -10.31 -6.29
N ARG A 117 -24.87 -11.28 -6.06
CA ARG A 117 -25.27 -12.35 -6.98
C ARG A 117 -26.58 -12.03 -7.73
N GLU A 118 -27.02 -12.94 -8.60
CA GLU A 118 -28.20 -12.75 -9.47
C GLU A 118 -29.53 -12.67 -8.72
N ASP A 119 -29.59 -13.29 -7.54
CA ASP A 119 -30.69 -13.25 -6.57
C ASP A 119 -30.65 -12.00 -5.66
N GLY A 120 -29.70 -11.07 -5.87
CA GLY A 120 -29.48 -9.91 -5.01
C GLY A 120 -28.85 -10.23 -3.65
N ILE A 121 -28.50 -11.51 -3.40
CA ILE A 121 -27.82 -11.93 -2.18
C ILE A 121 -26.32 -11.66 -2.35
N ARG A 122 -25.67 -11.12 -1.31
CA ARG A 122 -24.22 -10.96 -1.30
C ARG A 122 -23.56 -12.21 -0.77
N GLU A 123 -22.62 -12.73 -1.54
CA GLU A 123 -21.64 -13.70 -1.04
C GLU A 123 -20.53 -12.92 -0.35
N GLN A 124 -20.33 -13.18 0.94
CA GLN A 124 -19.20 -12.69 1.70
C GLN A 124 -18.13 -13.77 1.76
N ARG A 125 -16.88 -13.42 1.42
CA ARG A 125 -15.71 -14.28 1.64
C ARG A 125 -14.73 -13.56 2.56
N THR A 126 -14.35 -14.27 3.62
CA THR A 126 -13.49 -13.78 4.70
C THR A 126 -12.24 -14.63 4.74
N SER A 127 -11.07 -14.02 4.94
CA SER A 127 -9.82 -14.75 5.16
C SER A 127 -8.93 -13.97 6.13
N ALA A 128 -8.26 -14.67 7.02
CA ALA A 128 -7.35 -14.09 8.00
C ALA A 128 -6.06 -14.93 8.06
N TYR A 129 -4.93 -14.22 8.06
CA TYR A 129 -3.58 -14.76 8.00
C TYR A 129 -2.77 -14.19 9.18
N LEU A 130 -2.26 -15.07 10.04
CA LEU A 130 -1.40 -14.69 11.16
C LEU A 130 -0.02 -15.32 10.98
N TYR A 131 1.00 -14.48 10.90
CA TYR A 131 2.40 -14.83 11.05
C TYR A 131 2.84 -14.55 12.48
N ASN A 132 3.33 -15.57 13.18
CA ASN A 132 3.84 -15.47 14.54
C ASN A 132 5.01 -16.44 14.72
N ASP A 133 6.15 -15.95 15.22
CA ASP A 133 7.37 -16.74 15.49
C ASP A 133 7.80 -17.68 14.33
N GLY A 134 7.76 -17.20 13.08
CA GLY A 134 8.13 -17.99 11.90
C GLY A 134 7.03 -18.89 11.35
N VAL A 135 5.88 -18.99 12.02
CA VAL A 135 4.76 -19.86 11.64
C VAL A 135 3.62 -19.04 11.07
N TRP A 136 3.15 -19.43 9.89
CA TRP A 136 1.92 -18.91 9.30
C TRP A 136 0.72 -19.81 9.62
N THR A 137 -0.37 -19.18 10.02
CA THR A 137 -1.69 -19.79 10.15
C THR A 137 -2.71 -19.01 9.32
N GLU A 138 -3.65 -19.74 8.72
CA GLU A 138 -4.72 -19.21 7.87
C GLU A 138 -6.03 -19.91 8.25
N ASP A 139 -7.09 -19.13 8.35
CA ASP A 139 -8.49 -19.59 8.28
C ASP A 139 -9.27 -18.75 7.27
N SER A 140 -10.30 -19.36 6.67
CA SER A 140 -11.21 -18.70 5.73
C SER A 140 -12.65 -19.15 5.92
N ALA A 141 -13.60 -18.28 5.58
CA ALA A 141 -15.03 -18.54 5.64
C ALA A 141 -15.76 -17.97 4.42
N VAL A 142 -16.89 -18.57 4.09
CA VAL A 142 -17.85 -18.06 3.11
C VAL A 142 -19.23 -18.04 3.74
N THR A 143 -19.94 -16.92 3.65
CA THR A 143 -21.31 -16.78 4.13
C THR A 143 -22.14 -15.97 3.14
N THR A 144 -23.46 -16.03 3.26
CA THR A 144 -24.39 -15.24 2.43
C THR A 144 -25.17 -14.26 3.28
N THR A 145 -25.35 -13.03 2.79
CA THR A 145 -26.08 -11.96 3.48
C THR A 145 -26.86 -11.09 2.51
N GLN A 146 -27.93 -10.46 2.98
CA GLN A 146 -28.62 -9.38 2.25
C GLN A 146 -28.15 -7.99 2.70
N GLU A 147 -27.40 -7.93 3.81
CA GLU A 147 -26.86 -6.69 4.38
C GLU A 147 -25.71 -6.13 3.51
N GLY A 148 -25.43 -4.82 3.68
CA GLY A 148 -24.27 -4.16 3.06
C GLY A 148 -23.00 -4.20 3.92
N SER A 149 -23.16 -4.37 5.23
CA SER A 149 -22.11 -4.47 6.25
C SER A 149 -21.39 -5.82 6.24
N VAL A 150 -20.22 -5.90 6.87
CA VAL A 150 -19.60 -7.19 7.21
C VAL A 150 -20.52 -7.95 8.16
N ARG A 151 -20.84 -9.21 7.82
CA ARG A 151 -21.54 -10.13 8.70
C ARG A 151 -20.53 -10.95 9.51
N GLN A 152 -20.88 -11.31 10.74
CA GLN A 152 -20.14 -12.33 11.49
C GLN A 152 -20.18 -13.68 10.76
N ASP A 153 -19.07 -14.41 10.78
CA ASP A 153 -18.94 -15.77 10.25
C ASP A 153 -17.99 -16.61 11.14
N ALA A 154 -17.50 -17.74 10.62
CA ALA A 154 -16.61 -18.63 11.38
C ALA A 154 -15.20 -18.05 11.63
N VAL A 155 -14.82 -17.01 10.87
CA VAL A 155 -13.53 -16.32 11.02
C VAL A 155 -13.74 -14.95 11.63
N VAL A 156 -14.52 -14.05 11.02
CA VAL A 156 -14.76 -12.71 11.57
C VAL A 156 -15.84 -12.74 12.65
N THR A 157 -15.45 -12.41 13.88
CA THR A 157 -16.30 -12.39 15.08
C THR A 157 -16.82 -11.00 15.41
N SER A 158 -16.18 -9.94 14.94
CA SER A 158 -16.74 -8.58 14.92
C SER A 158 -16.05 -7.73 13.86
N TRP A 159 -16.79 -6.82 13.22
CA TRP A 159 -16.20 -5.80 12.37
C TRP A 159 -16.98 -4.50 12.55
N SER A 160 -16.27 -3.42 12.84
CA SER A 160 -16.83 -2.08 12.91
C SER A 160 -15.83 -1.10 12.32
N ASP A 161 -16.27 -0.36 11.31
CA ASP A 161 -15.59 0.81 10.81
C ASP A 161 -16.38 2.07 11.19
N MET A 162 -15.67 3.17 11.41
CA MET A 162 -16.24 4.49 11.68
C MET A 162 -15.56 5.51 10.79
N ALA A 163 -16.13 5.77 9.61
CA ALA A 163 -15.70 6.85 8.73
C ALA A 163 -16.47 8.14 9.03
N ARG A 164 -15.78 9.26 9.25
CA ARG A 164 -16.37 10.60 9.26
C ARG A 164 -16.39 11.14 7.83
N GLY A 165 -17.59 11.48 7.34
CA GLY A 165 -17.80 12.06 5.99
C GLY A 165 -17.30 13.49 5.78
N SER A 166 -16.17 13.86 6.38
CA SER A 166 -15.45 15.11 6.09
C SER A 166 -14.62 14.99 4.80
N LEU A 167 -14.18 16.13 4.25
CA LEU A 167 -13.34 16.19 3.04
C LEU A 167 -11.97 15.51 3.21
N VAL A 168 -11.57 15.26 4.45
CA VAL A 168 -10.56 14.28 4.83
C VAL A 168 -11.32 13.17 5.56
N LEU A 169 -11.28 11.95 5.03
CA LEU A 169 -11.92 10.80 5.66
C LEU A 169 -11.09 10.39 6.88
N GLU A 170 -11.56 10.82 8.05
CA GLU A 170 -11.08 10.27 9.32
C GLU A 170 -11.77 8.92 9.54
N GLU A 171 -11.00 7.84 9.58
CA GLU A 171 -11.55 6.52 9.85
C GLU A 171 -10.90 5.83 11.05
N ARG A 172 -11.67 4.90 11.63
CA ARG A 172 -11.26 4.00 12.70
C ARG A 172 -11.82 2.61 12.43
N LEU A 173 -11.06 1.60 12.81
CA LEU A 173 -11.45 0.19 12.73
C LEU A 173 -11.41 -0.46 14.11
N ALA A 174 -12.39 -1.30 14.40
CA ALA A 174 -12.36 -2.28 15.47
C ALA A 174 -12.80 -3.62 14.90
N VAL A 175 -11.87 -4.57 14.81
CA VAL A 175 -12.07 -5.86 14.14
C VAL A 175 -11.64 -6.98 15.07
N SER A 176 -12.41 -8.07 15.10
CA SER A 176 -12.07 -9.30 15.82
C SER A 176 -12.34 -10.50 14.92
N PHE A 177 -11.48 -11.51 15.02
CA PHE A 177 -11.58 -12.75 14.27
C PHE A 177 -10.96 -13.90 15.07
N SER A 178 -11.11 -15.11 14.56
CA SER A 178 -10.54 -16.35 15.08
C SER A 178 -9.59 -16.92 14.04
N VAL A 179 -8.33 -17.18 14.42
CA VAL A 179 -7.37 -17.94 13.61
C VAL A 179 -7.01 -19.21 14.36
N ARG A 180 -7.39 -20.36 13.83
CA ARG A 180 -7.25 -21.69 14.45
C ARG A 180 -7.87 -21.81 15.84
N GLY A 181 -8.92 -21.02 16.10
CA GLY A 181 -9.58 -20.92 17.40
C GLY A 181 -8.89 -19.97 18.39
N GLU A 182 -7.73 -19.39 18.04
CA GLU A 182 -7.12 -18.31 18.79
C GLU A 182 -7.88 -16.99 18.51
N PRO A 183 -8.44 -16.34 19.54
CA PRO A 183 -9.10 -15.04 19.35
C PRO A 183 -8.04 -13.96 19.13
N VAL A 184 -8.21 -13.23 18.04
CA VAL A 184 -7.38 -12.08 17.70
C VAL A 184 -8.28 -10.88 17.43
N SER A 185 -7.89 -9.71 17.91
CA SER A 185 -8.60 -8.46 17.61
C SER A 185 -7.63 -7.30 17.47
N PHE A 186 -8.10 -6.20 16.88
CA PHE A 186 -7.39 -4.94 16.90
C PHE A 186 -8.34 -3.75 16.95
N THR A 187 -7.83 -2.61 17.43
CA THR A 187 -8.49 -1.31 17.31
C THR A 187 -7.50 -0.28 16.80
N SER A 188 -7.84 0.42 15.73
CA SER A 188 -6.96 1.44 15.14
C SER A 188 -7.01 2.77 15.91
N GLY A 189 -5.94 3.55 15.76
CA GLY A 189 -6.00 5.00 15.93
C GLY A 189 -6.90 5.66 14.88
N VAL A 190 -6.88 7.00 14.81
CA VAL A 190 -7.48 7.72 13.68
C VAL A 190 -6.52 7.57 12.49
N MET A 191 -7.04 7.11 11.35
CA MET A 191 -6.36 7.18 10.07
C MET A 191 -6.96 8.37 9.31
N THR A 192 -6.11 9.25 8.76
CA THR A 192 -6.53 10.55 8.19
C THR A 192 -6.01 10.81 6.77
N ASN A 193 -5.40 9.80 6.14
CA ASN A 193 -4.65 9.96 4.89
C ASN A 193 -5.08 8.89 3.87
N GLU A 194 -6.28 9.06 3.30
CA GLU A 194 -6.71 8.24 2.18
C GLU A 194 -5.85 8.50 0.93
N MET A 195 -4.97 7.56 0.65
CA MET A 195 -4.17 7.47 -0.57
C MET A 195 -5.05 6.85 -1.66
N GLY A 196 -5.57 7.70 -2.56
CA GLY A 196 -6.29 7.25 -3.74
C GLY A 196 -5.35 6.54 -4.73
N ILE A 197 -5.42 5.21 -4.76
CA ILE A 197 -4.60 4.36 -5.63
C ILE A 197 -5.20 4.31 -7.04
N ARG A 198 -6.53 4.13 -7.12
CA ARG A 198 -7.30 4.15 -8.38
C ARG A 198 -8.64 4.81 -8.17
N SER A 199 -9.07 5.60 -9.14
CA SER A 199 -10.43 6.14 -9.24
C SER A 199 -10.86 6.10 -10.71
N LEU A 200 -11.61 5.07 -11.06
CA LEU A 200 -12.19 4.85 -12.38
C LEU A 200 -13.72 4.86 -12.27
N PRO A 201 -14.47 5.12 -13.36
CA PRO A 201 -15.93 5.23 -13.28
C PRO A 201 -16.65 3.99 -12.73
N SER A 202 -16.03 2.80 -12.85
CA SER A 202 -16.58 1.54 -12.35
C SER A 202 -16.15 1.20 -10.91
N HIS A 203 -14.97 1.66 -10.46
CA HIS A 203 -14.40 1.29 -9.17
C HIS A 203 -13.38 2.31 -8.64
N THR A 204 -13.27 2.37 -7.31
CA THR A 204 -12.29 3.20 -6.61
C THR A 204 -11.60 2.38 -5.52
N ARG A 205 -10.26 2.46 -5.44
CA ARG A 205 -9.44 1.84 -4.39
C ARG A 205 -8.69 2.93 -3.62
N PHE A 206 -8.94 2.97 -2.32
CA PHE A 206 -8.26 3.81 -1.35
C PHE A 206 -7.42 2.95 -0.41
N GLN A 207 -6.41 3.58 0.18
CA GLN A 207 -5.62 3.02 1.27
C GLN A 207 -5.42 4.06 2.36
N SER A 208 -5.40 3.62 3.61
CA SER A 208 -5.16 4.49 4.76
C SER A 208 -4.12 3.86 5.66
N GLU A 209 -3.14 4.65 6.07
CA GLU A 209 -2.11 4.23 7.00
C GLU A 209 -2.32 4.83 8.39
N GLY A 210 -2.01 4.05 9.42
CA GLY A 210 -1.91 4.51 10.79
C GLY A 210 -1.40 3.41 11.73
N THR A 211 -1.82 3.46 13.00
CA THR A 211 -1.41 2.49 14.03
C THR A 211 -2.61 1.76 14.62
N ALA A 212 -2.40 0.58 15.19
CA ALA A 212 -3.42 -0.15 15.94
C ALA A 212 -2.85 -0.81 17.20
N ASP A 213 -3.76 -1.08 18.14
CA ASP A 213 -3.52 -1.93 19.29
C ASP A 213 -4.09 -3.31 18.96
N VAL A 214 -3.22 -4.30 18.79
CA VAL A 214 -3.56 -5.68 18.39
C VAL A 214 -3.51 -6.58 19.61
N VAL A 215 -4.50 -7.44 19.81
CA VAL A 215 -4.57 -8.42 20.90
C VAL A 215 -4.54 -9.83 20.33
N ILE A 216 -3.52 -10.62 20.69
CA ILE A 216 -3.34 -12.03 20.30
C ILE A 216 -3.02 -12.82 21.58
N GLY A 217 -3.70 -13.94 21.80
CA GLY A 217 -3.49 -14.78 23.00
C GLY A 217 -3.68 -14.03 24.34
N GLY A 218 -4.46 -12.94 24.34
CA GLY A 218 -4.66 -12.04 25.50
C GLY A 218 -3.51 -11.07 25.79
N LYS A 219 -2.47 -11.01 24.94
CA LYS A 219 -1.39 -10.01 25.00
C LYS A 219 -1.66 -8.89 24.01
N THR A 220 -1.37 -7.65 24.38
CA THR A 220 -1.53 -6.46 23.51
C THR A 220 -0.19 -6.02 22.93
N TYR A 221 -0.18 -5.72 21.63
CA TYR A 221 0.96 -5.23 20.87
C TYR A 221 0.60 -3.94 20.15
N LYS A 222 1.58 -3.05 19.95
CA LYS A 222 1.44 -1.91 19.04
C LYS A 222 1.82 -2.37 17.64
N ALA A 223 0.97 -2.06 16.67
CA ALA A 223 1.19 -2.39 15.27
C ALA A 223 1.04 -1.15 14.37
N ARG A 224 1.76 -1.16 13.27
CA ARG A 224 1.50 -0.35 12.07
C ARG A 224 0.37 -0.99 11.27
N LEU A 225 -0.52 -0.18 10.72
CA LEU A 225 -1.73 -0.60 10.02
C LEU A 225 -1.78 0.05 8.64
N LEU A 226 -1.92 -0.76 7.60
CA LEU A 226 -2.42 -0.33 6.29
C LEU A 226 -3.81 -0.93 6.09
N PHE A 227 -4.82 -0.08 6.01
CA PHE A 227 -6.17 -0.47 5.60
C PHE A 227 -6.37 -0.16 4.12
N VAL A 228 -7.13 -1.01 3.44
CA VAL A 228 -7.38 -0.95 2.02
C VAL A 228 -8.87 -1.14 1.79
N ARG A 229 -9.49 -0.22 1.04
CA ARG A 229 -10.90 -0.29 0.70
C ARG A 229 -11.10 -0.13 -0.79
N THR A 230 -11.80 -1.09 -1.39
CA THR A 230 -12.25 -1.01 -2.79
C THR A 230 -13.76 -1.02 -2.84
N PHE A 231 -14.33 -0.07 -3.56
CA PHE A 231 -15.72 -0.09 -3.99
C PHE A 231 -15.79 -0.27 -5.51
N SER A 232 -16.75 -1.04 -5.99
CA SER A 232 -17.06 -1.15 -7.41
C SER A 232 -18.55 -1.38 -7.63
N ASN A 233 -19.07 -0.86 -8.74
CA ASN A 233 -20.41 -1.15 -9.25
C ASN A 233 -20.40 -2.26 -10.31
N ASN A 234 -19.26 -2.90 -10.55
CA ASN A 234 -19.11 -4.02 -11.48
C ASN A 234 -18.07 -5.02 -10.96
N VAL A 235 -18.54 -6.16 -10.47
CA VAL A 235 -17.69 -7.28 -10.00
C VAL A 235 -16.80 -7.87 -11.12
N ALA A 236 -17.24 -7.84 -12.38
CA ALA A 236 -16.41 -8.27 -13.51
C ALA A 236 -15.16 -7.37 -13.64
N GLU A 237 -15.33 -6.06 -13.42
CA GLU A 237 -14.25 -5.07 -13.40
C GLU A 237 -13.49 -5.00 -12.06
N THR A 238 -13.76 -5.87 -11.07
CA THR A 238 -12.87 -6.06 -9.90
C THR A 238 -12.30 -7.46 -9.77
N SER A 239 -12.61 -8.35 -10.73
CA SER A 239 -11.88 -9.61 -10.89
C SER A 239 -10.36 -9.40 -10.98
N PHE A 240 -9.91 -8.22 -11.43
CA PHE A 240 -8.50 -7.85 -11.49
C PHE A 240 -7.86 -7.55 -10.12
N LEU A 241 -8.64 -7.12 -9.12
CA LEU A 241 -8.18 -6.87 -7.75
C LEU A 241 -8.25 -8.12 -6.89
N ASN A 242 -9.13 -9.05 -7.27
CA ASN A 242 -9.37 -10.29 -6.55
C ASN A 242 -8.46 -11.39 -7.14
N LEU A 243 -7.18 -11.34 -6.80
CA LEU A 243 -6.08 -12.04 -7.49
C LEU A 243 -6.25 -13.57 -7.62
N GLY A 244 -7.11 -14.18 -6.81
CA GLY A 244 -7.50 -15.60 -6.93
C GLY A 244 -8.26 -15.96 -8.22
N TYR A 245 -8.82 -14.98 -8.95
CA TYR A 245 -9.53 -15.23 -10.22
C TYR A 245 -8.61 -15.31 -11.44
N TYR A 246 -7.34 -14.91 -11.34
CA TYR A 246 -6.35 -15.01 -12.43
C TYR A 246 -5.84 -16.44 -12.68
N ASN A 247 -6.70 -17.45 -12.69
CA ASN A 247 -6.25 -18.84 -12.94
C ASN A 247 -5.74 -19.07 -14.37
N ASN A 248 -5.98 -18.11 -15.28
CA ASN A 248 -5.61 -18.20 -16.70
C ASN A 248 -4.75 -17.01 -17.22
N ALA A 249 -4.44 -15.99 -16.40
CA ALA A 249 -3.78 -14.77 -16.89
C ALA A 249 -2.25 -14.89 -16.84
N THR A 250 -1.68 -15.57 -17.83
CA THR A 250 -0.22 -15.70 -17.99
C THR A 250 0.44 -14.34 -18.28
N HIS A 251 1.66 -14.16 -17.80
CA HIS A 251 2.53 -12.99 -18.01
C HIS A 251 2.07 -11.71 -17.29
N VAL A 252 1.76 -11.83 -15.99
CA VAL A 252 1.51 -10.69 -15.09
C VAL A 252 2.45 -10.79 -13.90
N THR A 253 3.28 -9.76 -13.71
CA THR A 253 4.12 -9.59 -12.51
C THR A 253 3.59 -8.42 -11.71
N THR A 254 3.31 -8.61 -10.42
CA THR A 254 2.87 -7.53 -9.51
C THR A 254 3.69 -7.52 -8.24
N ASP A 255 4.23 -6.34 -7.93
CA ASP A 255 4.92 -6.01 -6.70
C ASP A 255 4.08 -5.00 -5.91
N TRP A 256 3.48 -5.47 -4.82
CA TRP A 256 2.72 -4.66 -3.88
C TRP A 256 3.45 -4.67 -2.55
N VAL A 257 3.97 -3.51 -2.13
CA VAL A 257 4.85 -3.38 -0.95
C VAL A 257 4.24 -2.38 0.00
N ALA A 258 4.20 -2.72 1.28
CA ALA A 258 3.92 -1.80 2.38
C ALA A 258 5.04 -1.95 3.42
N ASP A 259 5.88 -0.92 3.59
CA ASP A 259 7.02 -0.90 4.50
C ASP A 259 6.99 0.35 5.38
N TRP A 260 7.49 0.21 6.61
CA TRP A 260 7.66 1.32 7.55
C TRP A 260 9.08 1.30 8.12
N ASP A 261 9.81 2.43 8.02
CA ASP A 261 11.17 2.55 8.55
C ASP A 261 11.21 2.87 10.04
N ASP A 262 12.42 3.01 10.61
CA ASP A 262 12.60 3.22 12.05
C ASP A 262 12.17 4.62 12.51
N GLU A 263 12.24 5.60 11.61
CA GLU A 263 11.72 6.94 11.79
C GLU A 263 10.18 7.00 11.71
N GLY A 264 9.52 5.90 11.34
CA GLY A 264 8.07 5.81 11.21
C GLY A 264 7.54 6.44 9.91
N ASN A 265 8.40 6.66 8.92
CA ASN A 265 7.94 6.93 7.57
C ASN A 265 7.27 5.68 6.99
N PHE A 266 6.26 5.88 6.17
CA PHE A 266 5.58 4.81 5.46
C PHE A 266 5.88 4.88 3.96
N PHE A 267 6.11 3.73 3.35
CA PHE A 267 6.36 3.56 1.93
C PHE A 267 5.37 2.55 1.36
N PHE A 268 4.78 2.90 0.22
CA PHE A 268 3.89 2.02 -0.51
C PHE A 268 4.30 1.91 -1.98
N VAL A 269 4.20 0.71 -2.53
CA VAL A 269 4.41 0.41 -3.95
C VAL A 269 3.23 -0.40 -4.47
N ASP A 270 2.73 -0.04 -5.65
CA ASP A 270 1.89 -0.89 -6.49
C ASP A 270 2.43 -0.79 -7.92
N VAL A 271 3.23 -1.79 -8.31
CA VAL A 271 3.85 -1.90 -9.63
C VAL A 271 3.36 -3.21 -10.26
N THR A 272 2.73 -3.11 -11.42
CA THR A 272 2.37 -4.28 -12.22
C THR A 272 2.89 -4.14 -13.64
N ASP A 273 3.46 -5.22 -14.15
CA ASP A 273 3.78 -5.40 -15.56
C ASP A 273 2.86 -6.46 -16.18
N VAL A 274 2.11 -6.08 -17.22
CA VAL A 274 1.20 -6.92 -17.99
C VAL A 274 1.83 -7.14 -19.37
N ARG A 275 2.59 -8.22 -19.51
CA ARG A 275 3.38 -8.48 -20.74
C ARG A 275 2.56 -9.10 -21.88
N ALA A 276 1.32 -9.55 -21.61
CA ALA A 276 0.41 -10.10 -22.61
C ALA A 276 -1.01 -9.52 -22.50
N ILE A 277 -1.66 -9.30 -23.64
CA ILE A 277 -2.98 -8.65 -23.79
C ILE A 277 -4.14 -9.63 -23.42
N ALA A 278 -3.92 -10.51 -22.44
CA ALA A 278 -4.88 -11.54 -22.04
C ALA A 278 -6.04 -11.00 -21.17
N ILE A 279 -5.86 -9.82 -20.56
CA ILE A 279 -6.87 -9.16 -19.72
C ILE A 279 -7.34 -7.87 -20.41
N PRO A 280 -8.51 -7.86 -21.05
CA PRO A 280 -9.12 -6.62 -21.52
C PRO A 280 -9.26 -5.61 -20.38
N HIS A 281 -8.89 -4.35 -20.64
CA HIS A 281 -8.98 -3.21 -19.70
C HIS A 281 -7.99 -3.18 -18.52
N TYR A 282 -7.07 -4.14 -18.39
CA TYR A 282 -5.98 -4.06 -17.40
C TYR A 282 -4.62 -3.89 -18.10
N THR A 283 -3.81 -2.96 -17.61
CA THR A 283 -2.57 -2.49 -18.25
C THR A 283 -1.50 -2.28 -17.20
N SER A 284 -0.21 -2.41 -17.56
CA SER A 284 0.90 -2.12 -16.67
C SER A 284 0.77 -0.74 -16.03
N HIS A 285 1.05 -0.64 -14.74
CA HIS A 285 1.01 0.60 -13.96
C HIS A 285 2.13 0.61 -12.94
N ARG A 286 2.49 1.81 -12.49
CA ARG A 286 3.50 2.04 -11.45
C ARG A 286 3.05 3.20 -10.60
N ILE A 287 2.90 2.99 -9.30
CA ILE A 287 2.57 4.05 -8.34
C ILE A 287 3.33 3.79 -7.05
N GLY A 288 3.88 4.86 -6.49
CA GLY A 288 4.58 4.83 -5.22
C GLY A 288 4.12 5.98 -4.33
N PHE A 289 3.94 5.72 -3.05
CA PHE A 289 3.67 6.75 -2.05
C PHE A 289 4.74 6.71 -0.96
N TYR A 290 5.03 7.89 -0.43
CA TYR A 290 5.84 8.08 0.76
C TYR A 290 5.05 8.99 1.70
N LYS A 291 4.96 8.62 2.97
CA LYS A 291 4.43 9.48 4.04
C LYS A 291 5.54 9.68 5.05
N ASP A 292 5.93 10.93 5.23
CA ASP A 292 6.92 11.33 6.22
C ASP A 292 6.33 11.17 7.65
N GLY A 293 7.01 10.41 8.51
CA GLY A 293 6.54 10.06 9.84
C GLY A 293 6.54 11.24 10.82
N GLY A 294 7.45 12.19 10.65
CA GLY A 294 7.57 13.36 11.53
C GLY A 294 6.60 14.50 11.20
N THR A 295 6.25 14.66 9.92
CA THR A 295 5.40 15.76 9.43
C THR A 295 4.02 15.30 8.95
N GLY A 296 3.84 14.01 8.67
CA GLY A 296 2.62 13.45 8.08
C GLY A 296 2.42 13.77 6.60
N ILE A 297 3.39 14.42 5.94
CA ILE A 297 3.27 14.83 4.53
C ILE A 297 3.29 13.59 3.64
N VAL A 298 2.24 13.43 2.83
CA VAL A 298 2.14 12.39 1.81
C VAL A 298 2.63 12.91 0.45
N GLN A 299 3.57 12.20 -0.15
CA GLN A 299 4.06 12.38 -1.51
C GLN A 299 3.68 11.17 -2.37
N ARG A 300 3.53 11.39 -3.68
CA ARG A 300 3.25 10.35 -4.67
C ARG A 300 4.18 10.49 -5.88
N THR A 301 4.63 9.38 -6.43
CA THR A 301 5.26 9.30 -7.75
C THR A 301 4.66 8.18 -8.60
N PHE A 302 4.87 8.28 -9.92
CA PHE A 302 4.62 7.21 -10.89
C PHE A 302 5.94 6.67 -11.49
N ASP A 303 7.06 7.31 -11.15
CA ASP A 303 8.41 6.84 -11.46
C ASP A 303 8.87 5.93 -10.32
N VAL A 304 8.55 4.63 -10.43
CA VAL A 304 8.98 3.60 -9.48
C VAL A 304 9.70 2.51 -10.25
N THR A 305 10.87 2.12 -9.76
CA THR A 305 11.62 0.96 -10.25
C THR A 305 11.74 -0.05 -9.13
N VAL A 306 11.46 -1.31 -9.47
CA VAL A 306 11.57 -2.45 -8.57
C VAL A 306 12.59 -3.40 -9.19
N GLU A 307 13.60 -3.75 -8.42
CA GLU A 307 14.62 -4.73 -8.78
C GLU A 307 14.61 -5.87 -7.75
N HIS A 308 14.78 -7.09 -8.23
CA HIS A 308 14.66 -8.30 -7.44
C HIS A 308 15.74 -9.31 -7.83
N ASP A 309 16.26 -10.06 -6.86
CA ASP A 309 17.34 -11.03 -7.08
C ASP A 309 16.89 -12.29 -7.85
N LYS A 310 15.58 -12.56 -7.88
CA LYS A 310 14.93 -13.66 -8.60
C LYS A 310 13.55 -13.20 -9.09
N GLU A 311 13.08 -13.71 -10.22
CA GLU A 311 11.78 -13.32 -10.78
C GLU A 311 10.59 -13.95 -10.02
N GLU A 312 10.63 -15.25 -9.69
CA GLU A 312 9.50 -15.94 -9.07
C GLU A 312 9.42 -15.80 -7.53
N GLN A 313 10.57 -15.77 -6.86
CA GLN A 313 10.68 -15.83 -5.39
C GLN A 313 11.83 -14.91 -4.94
N PRO A 314 11.63 -13.58 -4.96
CA PRO A 314 12.64 -12.66 -4.49
C PRO A 314 12.98 -12.94 -3.02
N SER A 315 14.28 -13.10 -2.75
CA SER A 315 14.83 -13.11 -1.39
C SER A 315 15.41 -11.74 -1.01
N ARG A 316 15.69 -10.90 -2.01
CA ARG A 316 16.11 -9.50 -1.84
C ARG A 316 15.43 -8.63 -2.88
N MET A 317 14.99 -7.45 -2.44
CA MET A 317 14.27 -6.49 -3.26
C MET A 317 14.86 -5.10 -3.05
N THR A 318 14.93 -4.31 -4.12
CA THR A 318 15.30 -2.90 -4.10
C THR A 318 14.22 -2.09 -4.80
N VAL A 319 13.65 -1.13 -4.09
CA VAL A 319 12.61 -0.22 -4.61
C VAL A 319 13.20 1.17 -4.68
N SER A 320 13.20 1.78 -5.87
CA SER A 320 13.61 3.18 -6.04
C SER A 320 12.43 4.03 -6.48
N PHE A 321 12.19 5.12 -5.75
CA PHE A 321 11.17 6.11 -6.03
C PHE A 321 11.81 7.35 -6.65
N GLY A 322 11.38 7.72 -7.85
CA GLY A 322 11.75 8.97 -8.50
C GLY A 322 11.19 10.22 -7.79
N ALA A 323 11.34 11.38 -8.44
CA ALA A 323 10.82 12.63 -7.91
C ALA A 323 9.28 12.58 -7.72
N PRO A 324 8.71 13.26 -6.70
CA PRO A 324 9.38 14.12 -5.71
C PRO A 324 9.92 13.36 -4.48
N ILE A 325 9.79 12.03 -4.43
CA ILE A 325 10.14 11.21 -3.26
C ILE A 325 11.67 11.05 -3.17
N GLY A 326 12.32 10.58 -4.24
CA GLY A 326 13.79 10.49 -4.31
C GLY A 326 14.42 9.58 -3.25
N LYS A 327 13.75 8.47 -2.92
CA LYS A 327 14.17 7.49 -1.90
C LYS A 327 14.45 6.14 -2.56
N THR A 328 15.32 5.36 -1.94
CA THR A 328 15.51 3.94 -2.26
C THR A 328 15.39 3.12 -0.99
N MET A 329 14.69 1.99 -1.06
CA MET A 329 14.59 0.99 0.00
C MET A 329 15.25 -0.30 -0.48
N THR A 330 16.00 -0.95 0.40
CA THR A 330 16.47 -2.33 0.22
C THR A 330 15.94 -3.14 1.38
N PHE A 331 15.43 -4.34 1.12
CA PHE A 331 14.99 -5.23 2.19
C PHE A 331 15.20 -6.71 1.87
N SER A 332 15.26 -7.48 2.95
CA SER A 332 15.29 -8.94 2.90
C SER A 332 13.87 -9.48 3.00
N VAL A 333 13.59 -10.51 2.21
CA VAL A 333 12.28 -11.16 2.14
C VAL A 333 12.47 -12.60 2.60
N ASP A 334 11.73 -13.05 3.61
CA ASP A 334 11.66 -14.48 3.95
C ASP A 334 10.56 -15.13 3.10
N PRO A 335 10.90 -15.97 2.09
CA PRO A 335 9.96 -16.41 1.08
C PRO A 335 9.04 -17.51 1.61
N VAL A 336 8.00 -17.13 2.34
CA VAL A 336 7.00 -18.08 2.80
C VAL A 336 6.02 -18.42 1.68
N ARG A 337 6.02 -19.69 1.28
CA ARG A 337 5.05 -20.26 0.35
C ARG A 337 3.64 -20.31 0.96
N SER A 338 2.78 -19.39 0.55
CA SER A 338 1.34 -19.66 0.49
C SER A 338 1.09 -20.79 -0.51
N LYS A 339 0.72 -21.99 -0.02
CA LYS A 339 0.36 -23.13 -0.87
C LYS A 339 -1.12 -23.07 -1.27
N THR A 340 -1.53 -22.04 -2.01
CA THR A 340 -2.80 -22.07 -2.73
C THR A 340 -2.73 -23.15 -3.82
N ARG A 341 -3.35 -24.31 -3.54
CA ARG A 341 -3.22 -25.54 -4.36
C ARG A 341 -3.98 -25.47 -5.69
N THR A 342 -3.51 -24.69 -6.66
CA THR A 342 -4.00 -24.78 -8.06
C THR A 342 -2.94 -24.34 -9.07
N ASN A 343 -2.41 -25.33 -9.80
CA ASN A 343 -1.59 -25.21 -11.02
C ASN A 343 -0.18 -24.60 -10.89
N VAL A 344 0.62 -24.78 -11.94
CA VAL A 344 2.07 -25.06 -11.86
C VAL A 344 2.97 -23.81 -12.01
N PHE A 345 2.39 -22.63 -12.31
CA PHE A 345 3.14 -21.43 -12.71
C PHE A 345 2.92 -20.20 -11.82
N LYS A 346 2.27 -20.37 -10.67
CA LYS A 346 1.95 -19.26 -9.75
C LYS A 346 2.90 -19.22 -8.57
N ALA A 347 3.76 -18.22 -8.54
CA ALA A 347 4.39 -17.81 -7.29
C ALA A 347 3.52 -16.69 -6.67
N TRP A 348 2.80 -17.04 -5.60
CA TRP A 348 2.07 -16.07 -4.78
C TRP A 348 2.70 -16.04 -3.41
N MET A 349 3.27 -14.89 -3.05
CA MET A 349 4.06 -14.74 -1.85
C MET A 349 3.58 -13.52 -1.08
N TYR A 350 2.94 -13.78 0.05
CA TYR A 350 2.90 -12.83 1.16
C TYR A 350 4.10 -13.13 2.04
N ALA A 351 5.06 -12.20 2.10
CA ALA A 351 6.28 -12.39 2.87
C ALA A 351 6.48 -11.24 3.87
N PRO A 352 6.89 -11.55 5.11
CA PRO A 352 7.39 -10.54 6.02
C PRO A 352 8.61 -9.83 5.40
N ILE A 353 8.59 -8.51 5.41
CA ILE A 353 9.73 -7.67 5.06
C ILE A 353 10.55 -7.45 6.33
N PHE A 354 11.85 -7.76 6.26
CA PHE A 354 12.79 -7.44 7.33
C PHE A 354 13.73 -6.32 6.92
N ASP A 355 14.28 -5.62 7.91
CA ASP A 355 15.42 -4.71 7.71
C ASP A 355 16.62 -5.38 7.02
N GLU A 356 17.62 -4.59 6.62
CA GLU A 356 18.83 -5.10 5.96
C GLU A 356 19.65 -6.09 6.82
N THR A 357 19.44 -6.12 8.15
CA THR A 357 20.08 -7.05 9.08
C THR A 357 19.29 -8.36 9.27
N GLY A 358 18.03 -8.41 8.81
CA GLY A 358 17.10 -9.52 9.01
C GLY A 358 16.51 -9.58 10.43
N GLY A 359 16.67 -8.54 11.24
CA GLY A 359 16.33 -8.55 12.67
C GLY A 359 14.88 -8.19 12.97
N ARG A 360 14.39 -7.10 12.38
CA ARG A 360 13.07 -6.51 12.66
C ARG A 360 12.13 -6.62 11.47
N LEU A 361 10.92 -7.08 11.72
CA LEU A 361 9.79 -7.05 10.79
C LEU A 361 9.35 -5.59 10.58
N ARG A 362 9.30 -5.15 9.33
CA ARG A 362 8.95 -3.76 8.96
C ARG A 362 7.73 -3.61 8.07
N GLY A 363 7.32 -4.68 7.38
CA GLY A 363 6.33 -4.57 6.31
C GLY A 363 5.86 -5.91 5.75
N ILE A 364 5.10 -5.84 4.66
CA ILE A 364 4.76 -7.00 3.82
C ILE A 364 5.14 -6.74 2.37
N LEU A 365 5.60 -7.80 1.71
CA LEU A 365 5.61 -7.91 0.26
C LEU A 365 4.47 -8.85 -0.13
N GLN A 366 3.58 -8.39 -1.01
CA GLN A 366 2.79 -9.25 -1.87
C GLN A 366 3.42 -9.25 -3.26
N HIS A 367 4.07 -10.36 -3.60
CA HIS A 367 4.61 -10.62 -4.94
C HIS A 367 3.74 -11.64 -5.67
N VAL A 368 3.45 -11.34 -6.93
CA VAL A 368 2.67 -12.19 -7.84
C VAL A 368 3.45 -12.38 -9.13
N TYR A 369 3.76 -13.63 -9.47
CA TYR A 369 4.33 -14.00 -10.78
C TYR A 369 3.51 -15.13 -11.40
N ASN A 370 3.15 -14.96 -12.68
CA ASN A 370 2.36 -15.88 -13.51
C ASN A 370 2.58 -15.60 -15.01
#